data_AF-A0A094AGL6-F1
#
_entry.id   AF-A0A094AGL6-F1
#
_cell.length_a   1.000
_cell.length_b   1.000
_cell.length_c   1.000
_cell.angle_alpha   90.00
_cell.angle_beta   90.00
_cell.angle_gamma   90.00
#
_symmetry.space_group_name_H-M   'P 1'
#
loop_
_entity.id
_entity.type
_entity.pdbx_description
1 polymer ?
#
loop_
_entity_poly.entity_id
_entity_poly.type
_entity_poly.pdbx_seq_one_letter_code
_entity_poly.pdbx_strand_id
1 'polypeptide(L)'
;MSPVTPFTVDIEEGKLHRLHQKLELTDFPPELKQAGSTYGAPLSDVLRLAKYWKDGFDWRKQEAKLNVLPQFTTNITVNGFEELNIHFVHQRSDVANAIPLLFIHGWPGSFIEVKNLLPLLQGSQDKPSFHVVAPSLPNFGFSSRVSKKGFGISQYAEACNKLMLALGYDQYVAQGGDWGSIILRALGHYHSDHARALHTNMVLAGFPKPHNAPLRFIYSLTKHALSGFLPAYTTTESESLARAIDWRFGSGRGYFAQMATKPQTIGYSLTDSPVGLLAWIYEKLIAWTDDYHWSDDEILTWVSIYYFSTAGASAASFIYFESQANNRDMDSTDKLQAYVDLPIGLAYFPKEIANMPRTWAEGLGKVVHVSESSKGGHFAALERPDVISDDLKTMFGQGGKAFGVVDVVVRELFGGASAACTYATGEEDAEDENGGDGELGAEIQLQILDHEGGEDAEGLVSYAGDGGVGIERINGNLGVDTGTLSTGVLGLEVCREATLLDDDFVGPDNSDTEQENTNAQLERYSSQDVDGFARPLPLRMRLAQTLFLQHRKPIAIVPNAMNKPTVARSLGPRLAGVIAVMDREKGRKIQLRSDWRWLRRNARGHCDEDVGLGSRHGFLMIPAMAVTMCR
;
A
#
# COMPACT_ATOMS: atom_id res chain seq x y z
N MET A 1 -22.99 -3.19 12.49
CA MET A 1 -22.12 -2.92 11.32
C MET A 1 -22.48 -1.55 10.77
N SER A 2 -21.53 -0.84 10.18
CA SER A 2 -21.83 0.35 9.38
C SER A 2 -22.70 -0.03 8.18
N PRO A 3 -23.64 0.81 7.72
CA PRO A 3 -24.36 0.54 6.49
C PRO A 3 -23.40 0.53 5.29
N VAL A 4 -23.64 -0.38 4.35
CA VAL A 4 -22.98 -0.39 3.04
C VAL A 4 -23.95 0.24 2.06
N THR A 5 -23.51 1.30 1.39
CA THR A 5 -24.34 2.11 0.49
C THR A 5 -23.81 1.97 -0.94
N PRO A 6 -24.66 1.67 -1.95
CA PRO A 6 -24.27 1.74 -3.34
C PRO A 6 -23.65 3.09 -3.70
N PHE A 7 -22.65 3.11 -4.58
CA PHE A 7 -21.97 4.31 -5.01
C PHE A 7 -21.98 4.43 -6.54
N THR A 8 -22.13 5.66 -7.01
CA THR A 8 -22.10 6.01 -8.42
C THR A 8 -21.19 7.22 -8.55
N VAL A 9 -20.25 7.16 -9.50
CA VAL A 9 -19.43 8.30 -9.89
C VAL A 9 -20.34 9.30 -10.60
N ASP A 10 -20.57 10.45 -9.96
CA ASP A 10 -21.22 11.61 -10.56
C ASP A 10 -20.37 12.86 -10.26
N ILE A 11 -19.65 13.32 -11.28
CA ILE A 11 -18.84 14.53 -11.19
C ILE A 11 -19.68 15.74 -11.62
N GLU A 12 -20.00 16.61 -10.66
CA GLU A 12 -20.65 17.90 -10.89
C GLU A 12 -20.11 18.64 -12.13
N GLU A 13 -21.01 19.10 -13.02
CA GLU A 13 -20.65 19.76 -14.28
C GLU A 13 -19.72 20.99 -14.08
N GLY A 14 -19.85 21.69 -12.95
CA GLY A 14 -18.95 22.79 -12.59
C GLY A 14 -17.49 22.37 -12.39
N LYS A 15 -17.22 21.11 -12.01
CA LYS A 15 -15.87 20.54 -11.93
C LYS A 15 -15.30 20.24 -13.31
N LEU A 16 -16.14 19.78 -14.26
CA LEU A 16 -15.75 19.58 -15.65
C LEU A 16 -15.46 20.93 -16.33
N HIS A 17 -16.35 21.91 -16.20
CA HIS A 17 -16.13 23.25 -16.74
C HIS A 17 -14.83 23.89 -16.19
N ARG A 18 -14.56 23.73 -14.88
CA ARG A 18 -13.31 24.18 -14.25
C ARG A 18 -12.06 23.45 -14.78
N LEU A 19 -12.17 22.19 -15.19
CA LEU A 19 -11.09 21.46 -15.86
C LEU A 19 -10.81 22.05 -17.25
N HIS A 20 -11.83 22.21 -18.10
CA HIS A 20 -11.65 22.80 -19.44
C HIS A 20 -11.07 24.23 -19.37
N GLN A 21 -11.53 25.07 -18.44
CA GLN A 21 -10.94 26.40 -18.20
C GLN A 21 -9.45 26.35 -17.88
N LYS A 22 -9.01 25.37 -17.08
CA LYS A 22 -7.60 25.22 -16.70
C LYS A 22 -6.73 24.61 -17.79
N LEU A 23 -7.30 23.77 -18.64
CA LEU A 23 -6.63 23.25 -19.84
C LEU A 23 -6.41 24.36 -20.87
N GLU A 24 -7.41 25.23 -21.10
CA GLU A 24 -7.31 26.40 -21.98
C GLU A 24 -6.22 27.39 -21.55
N LEU A 25 -6.08 27.62 -20.24
CA LEU A 25 -5.17 28.61 -19.65
C LEU A 25 -3.80 28.03 -19.25
N THR A 26 -3.39 26.86 -19.78
CA THR A 26 -2.09 26.25 -19.44
C THR A 26 -0.93 26.83 -20.24
N ASP A 27 0.02 27.48 -19.55
CA ASP A 27 1.37 27.72 -20.07
C ASP A 27 2.20 26.42 -20.05
N PHE A 28 2.80 26.07 -21.20
CA PHE A 28 3.66 24.88 -21.34
C PHE A 28 5.16 25.24 -21.26
N PRO A 29 5.99 24.43 -20.58
CA PRO A 29 7.43 24.68 -20.50
C PRO A 29 8.15 24.36 -21.83
N PRO A 30 9.26 25.05 -22.16
CA PRO A 30 10.08 24.70 -23.32
C PRO A 30 10.91 23.42 -23.07
N GLU A 31 11.01 22.58 -24.09
CA GLU A 31 11.73 21.29 -24.02
C GLU A 31 13.16 21.38 -24.60
N LEU A 32 14.08 20.55 -24.08
CA LEU A 32 15.41 20.34 -24.65
C LEU A 32 15.32 19.40 -25.86
N LYS A 33 15.76 19.89 -27.04
CA LYS A 33 15.81 19.09 -28.27
C LYS A 33 16.53 17.76 -28.03
N GLN A 34 15.92 16.66 -28.51
CA GLN A 34 16.44 15.29 -28.44
C GLN A 34 16.58 14.71 -27.00
N ALA A 35 15.91 15.29 -26.00
CA ALA A 35 15.88 14.73 -24.65
C ALA A 35 15.14 13.37 -24.56
N GLY A 36 14.07 13.19 -25.34
CA GLY A 36 13.17 12.05 -25.21
C GLY A 36 12.57 11.94 -23.80
N SER A 37 12.22 10.71 -23.38
CA SER A 37 11.72 10.43 -22.03
C SER A 37 12.78 10.54 -20.92
N THR A 38 14.06 10.77 -21.26
CA THR A 38 15.19 10.82 -20.31
C THR A 38 15.05 11.90 -19.23
N TYR A 39 14.24 12.93 -19.49
CA TYR A 39 14.00 14.06 -18.58
C TYR A 39 12.59 14.06 -17.96
N GLY A 40 11.79 13.01 -18.18
CA GLY A 40 10.40 12.89 -17.73
C GLY A 40 9.42 12.80 -18.91
N ALA A 41 8.17 13.19 -18.69
CA ALA A 41 7.12 13.20 -19.71
C ALA A 41 7.48 14.13 -20.90
N PRO A 42 7.53 13.64 -22.16
CA PRO A 42 7.81 14.47 -23.33
C PRO A 42 6.74 15.54 -23.56
N LEU A 43 7.17 16.76 -23.90
CA LEU A 43 6.30 17.90 -24.15
C LEU A 43 5.29 17.63 -25.29
N SER A 44 5.71 16.87 -26.32
CA SER A 44 4.83 16.47 -27.42
C SER A 44 3.64 15.64 -26.97
N ASP A 45 3.83 14.74 -26.00
CA ASP A 45 2.75 13.92 -25.46
C ASP A 45 1.87 14.71 -24.50
N VAL A 46 2.47 15.51 -23.63
CA VAL A 46 1.70 16.33 -22.67
C VAL A 46 0.86 17.38 -23.41
N LEU A 47 1.34 17.96 -24.51
CA LEU A 47 0.55 18.83 -25.41
C LEU A 47 -0.59 18.06 -26.10
N ARG A 48 -0.30 16.88 -26.66
CA ARG A 48 -1.27 16.03 -27.35
C ARG A 48 -2.41 15.60 -26.42
N LEU A 49 -2.05 15.08 -25.24
CA LEU A 49 -2.97 14.63 -24.22
C LEU A 49 -3.76 15.79 -23.62
N ALA A 50 -3.14 16.92 -23.27
CA ALA A 50 -3.86 18.08 -22.75
C ALA A 50 -4.83 18.68 -23.79
N LYS A 51 -4.45 18.71 -25.07
CA LYS A 51 -5.37 19.12 -26.15
C LYS A 51 -6.53 18.15 -26.26
N TYR A 52 -6.27 16.84 -26.33
CA TYR A 52 -7.35 15.85 -26.41
C TYR A 52 -8.27 15.91 -25.18
N TRP A 53 -7.71 16.10 -23.97
CA TRP A 53 -8.46 16.27 -22.73
C TRP A 53 -9.42 17.47 -22.75
N LYS A 54 -9.04 18.54 -23.45
CA LYS A 54 -9.86 19.74 -23.63
C LYS A 54 -10.88 19.60 -24.75
N ASP A 55 -10.47 19.07 -25.91
CA ASP A 55 -11.18 19.21 -27.18
C ASP A 55 -11.93 17.92 -27.64
N GLY A 56 -11.71 16.75 -27.00
CA GLY A 56 -12.26 15.48 -27.48
C GLY A 56 -12.36 14.30 -26.50
N PHE A 57 -11.88 14.43 -25.27
CA PHE A 57 -12.09 13.46 -24.19
C PHE A 57 -13.47 13.67 -23.56
N ASP A 58 -14.31 12.64 -23.59
CA ASP A 58 -15.64 12.65 -22.97
C ASP A 58 -15.55 11.98 -21.60
N TRP A 59 -15.57 12.78 -20.51
CA TRP A 59 -15.60 12.23 -19.16
C TRP A 59 -16.89 11.43 -18.87
N ARG A 60 -18.06 11.87 -19.35
CA ARG A 60 -19.34 11.18 -19.08
C ARG A 60 -19.35 9.77 -19.66
N LYS A 61 -18.72 9.58 -20.82
CA LYS A 61 -18.47 8.25 -21.41
C LYS A 61 -17.54 7.37 -20.56
N GLN A 62 -16.55 7.93 -19.86
CA GLN A 62 -15.68 7.13 -18.96
C GLN A 62 -16.34 6.88 -17.61
N GLU A 63 -17.04 7.87 -17.07
CA GLU A 63 -17.88 7.80 -15.86
C GLU A 63 -18.93 6.70 -15.99
N ALA A 64 -19.62 6.62 -17.14
CA ALA A 64 -20.53 5.53 -17.46
C ALA A 64 -19.84 4.16 -17.44
N LYS A 65 -18.62 4.02 -17.99
CA LYS A 65 -17.84 2.76 -17.91
C LYS A 65 -17.43 2.43 -16.47
N LEU A 66 -17.03 3.41 -15.67
CA LEU A 66 -16.69 3.22 -14.25
C LEU A 66 -17.92 2.73 -13.46
N ASN A 67 -19.10 3.27 -13.76
CA ASN A 67 -20.36 2.92 -13.12
C ASN A 67 -20.93 1.55 -13.54
N VAL A 68 -20.28 0.81 -14.45
CA VAL A 68 -20.52 -0.64 -14.65
C VAL A 68 -19.89 -1.46 -13.53
N LEU A 69 -18.86 -0.94 -12.84
CA LEU A 69 -18.25 -1.62 -11.70
C LEU A 69 -19.20 -1.56 -10.48
N PRO A 70 -19.37 -2.67 -9.73
CA PRO A 70 -20.20 -2.70 -8.53
C PRO A 70 -19.52 -1.92 -7.39
N GLN A 71 -19.75 -0.62 -7.36
CA GLN A 71 -19.12 0.33 -6.43
C GLN A 71 -20.01 0.60 -5.21
N PHE A 72 -19.38 0.75 -4.05
CA PHE A 72 -20.02 1.00 -2.77
C PHE A 72 -19.20 1.97 -1.91
N THR A 73 -19.83 2.53 -0.88
CA THR A 73 -19.14 3.17 0.24
C THR A 73 -19.60 2.60 1.59
N THR A 74 -18.73 2.66 2.59
CA THR A 74 -19.12 2.45 3.99
C THR A 74 -18.20 3.23 4.94
N ASN A 75 -18.67 3.47 6.16
CA ASN A 75 -17.95 4.25 7.16
C ASN A 75 -17.07 3.35 8.04
N ILE A 76 -15.76 3.63 8.05
CA ILE A 76 -14.73 2.87 8.77
C ILE A 76 -14.02 3.80 9.78
N THR A 77 -14.15 3.49 11.07
CA THR A 77 -13.42 4.19 12.15
C THR A 77 -12.02 3.59 12.33
N VAL A 78 -10.96 4.35 12.03
CA VAL A 78 -9.56 3.92 12.26
C VAL A 78 -9.06 4.45 13.61
N ASN A 79 -8.30 3.65 14.36
CA ASN A 79 -7.95 3.92 15.76
C ASN A 79 -7.13 5.22 15.91
N GLY A 80 -7.67 6.19 16.65
CA GLY A 80 -7.07 7.53 16.83
C GLY A 80 -7.43 8.54 15.73
N PHE A 81 -8.12 8.10 14.67
CA PHE A 81 -8.54 8.93 13.55
C PHE A 81 -10.05 9.20 13.60
N GLU A 82 -10.48 10.04 12.68
CA GLU A 82 -11.87 10.29 12.35
C GLU A 82 -12.47 9.06 11.66
N GLU A 83 -13.80 9.03 11.60
CA GLU A 83 -14.49 8.09 10.73
C GLU A 83 -14.25 8.47 9.26
N LEU A 84 -13.85 7.49 8.46
CA LEU A 84 -13.58 7.65 7.04
C LEU A 84 -14.67 6.93 6.26
N ASN A 85 -15.38 7.64 5.38
CA ASN A 85 -16.18 7.00 4.35
C ASN A 85 -15.21 6.45 3.28
N ILE A 86 -15.17 5.12 3.13
CA ILE A 86 -14.28 4.39 2.23
C ILE A 86 -15.09 3.92 1.03
N HIS A 87 -14.62 4.30 -0.17
CA HIS A 87 -15.11 3.78 -1.44
C HIS A 87 -14.41 2.46 -1.79
N PHE A 88 -15.16 1.50 -2.34
CA PHE A 88 -14.63 0.22 -2.80
C PHE A 88 -15.49 -0.38 -3.92
N VAL A 89 -14.86 -1.12 -4.83
CA VAL A 89 -15.57 -2.06 -5.71
C VAL A 89 -15.75 -3.38 -4.96
N HIS A 90 -16.94 -3.99 -5.04
CA HIS A 90 -17.23 -5.31 -4.48
C HIS A 90 -17.94 -6.19 -5.50
N GLN A 91 -17.18 -7.02 -6.21
CA GLN A 91 -17.76 -8.11 -6.98
C GLN A 91 -17.99 -9.31 -6.07
N ARG A 92 -19.25 -9.63 -5.78
CA ARG A 92 -19.61 -10.92 -5.20
C ARG A 92 -19.56 -11.99 -6.30
N SER A 93 -19.19 -13.22 -5.94
CA SER A 93 -19.49 -14.40 -6.76
C SER A 93 -20.73 -15.10 -6.21
N ASP A 94 -21.46 -15.77 -7.09
CA ASP A 94 -22.62 -16.61 -6.76
C ASP A 94 -22.21 -18.02 -6.27
N VAL A 95 -20.91 -18.35 -6.34
CA VAL A 95 -20.36 -19.59 -5.79
C VAL A 95 -20.35 -19.50 -4.26
N ALA A 96 -21.15 -20.33 -3.59
CA ALA A 96 -21.43 -20.24 -2.16
C ALA A 96 -20.18 -20.37 -1.24
N ASN A 97 -19.12 -21.02 -1.71
CA ASN A 97 -17.83 -21.16 -1.03
C ASN A 97 -16.72 -20.27 -1.64
N ALA A 98 -17.07 -19.18 -2.32
CA ALA A 98 -16.10 -18.25 -2.90
C ALA A 98 -15.24 -17.58 -1.83
N ILE A 99 -13.94 -17.43 -2.14
CA ILE A 99 -12.92 -16.97 -1.20
C ILE A 99 -12.94 -15.43 -1.15
N PRO A 100 -13.06 -14.80 0.03
CA PRO A 100 -12.95 -13.35 0.15
C PRO A 100 -11.54 -12.88 -0.20
N LEU A 101 -11.42 -12.02 -1.20
CA LEU A 101 -10.17 -11.46 -1.72
C LEU A 101 -10.16 -9.94 -1.56
N LEU A 102 -9.23 -9.44 -0.76
CA LEU A 102 -8.90 -8.02 -0.68
C LEU A 102 -7.84 -7.65 -1.73
N PHE A 103 -8.19 -6.83 -2.72
CA PHE A 103 -7.26 -6.27 -3.71
C PHE A 103 -6.79 -4.87 -3.26
N ILE A 104 -5.48 -4.65 -3.18
CA ILE A 104 -4.90 -3.40 -2.68
C ILE A 104 -4.02 -2.74 -3.76
N HIS A 105 -4.47 -1.58 -4.24
CA HIS A 105 -3.77 -0.80 -5.26
C HIS A 105 -2.59 0.04 -4.70
N GLY A 106 -1.87 0.71 -5.60
CA GLY A 106 -0.72 1.56 -5.29
C GLY A 106 -0.88 3.04 -5.65
N TRP A 107 0.25 3.69 -5.94
CA TRP A 107 0.36 5.02 -6.55
C TRP A 107 1.29 4.96 -7.77
N PRO A 108 0.96 5.58 -8.92
CA PRO A 108 -0.24 6.39 -9.17
C PRO A 108 -1.48 5.54 -9.47
N GLY A 109 -1.54 4.31 -8.96
CA GLY A 109 -2.66 3.39 -9.04
C GLY A 109 -3.97 3.83 -8.38
N SER A 110 -5.04 3.07 -8.62
CA SER A 110 -6.34 3.24 -7.97
C SER A 110 -7.19 1.97 -8.07
N PHE A 111 -8.39 1.98 -7.49
CA PHE A 111 -9.36 0.88 -7.57
C PHE A 111 -9.62 0.39 -9.02
N ILE A 112 -9.44 1.24 -10.04
CA ILE A 112 -9.65 0.89 -11.45
C ILE A 112 -8.75 -0.26 -11.93
N GLU A 113 -7.61 -0.50 -11.28
CA GLU A 113 -6.67 -1.58 -11.64
C GLU A 113 -7.29 -2.98 -11.52
N VAL A 114 -8.31 -3.15 -10.67
CA VAL A 114 -9.00 -4.44 -10.53
C VAL A 114 -9.87 -4.78 -11.76
N LYS A 115 -10.19 -3.81 -12.64
CA LYS A 115 -11.19 -3.95 -13.72
C LYS A 115 -10.98 -5.20 -14.58
N ASN A 116 -9.73 -5.53 -14.89
CA ASN A 116 -9.37 -6.65 -15.77
C ASN A 116 -9.29 -7.99 -15.00
N LEU A 117 -9.11 -7.98 -13.68
CA LEU A 117 -9.10 -9.17 -12.83
C LEU A 117 -10.51 -9.67 -12.51
N LEU A 118 -11.47 -8.76 -12.37
CA LEU A 118 -12.86 -9.05 -12.00
C LEU A 118 -13.50 -10.23 -12.78
N PRO A 119 -13.52 -10.26 -14.13
CA PRO A 119 -14.09 -11.39 -14.86
C PRO A 119 -13.25 -12.67 -14.74
N LEU A 120 -11.93 -12.56 -14.57
CA LEU A 120 -11.03 -13.71 -14.48
C LEU A 120 -11.08 -14.42 -13.12
N LEU A 121 -11.58 -13.76 -12.09
CA LEU A 121 -11.70 -14.28 -10.72
C LEU A 121 -13.08 -14.87 -10.39
N GLN A 122 -13.95 -14.97 -11.39
CA GLN A 122 -15.12 -15.85 -11.33
C GLN A 122 -14.70 -17.30 -11.59
N GLY A 123 -15.16 -18.21 -10.73
CA GLY A 123 -14.87 -19.65 -10.78
C GLY A 123 -16.13 -20.49 -10.96
N SER A 124 -16.09 -21.71 -10.44
CA SER A 124 -17.23 -22.65 -10.40
C SER A 124 -17.18 -23.45 -9.08
N GLN A 125 -17.98 -24.50 -8.92
CA GLN A 125 -17.83 -25.41 -7.77
C GLN A 125 -16.45 -26.11 -7.78
N ASP A 126 -15.94 -26.45 -8.97
CA ASP A 126 -14.67 -27.18 -9.17
C ASP A 126 -13.44 -26.26 -9.36
N LYS A 127 -13.63 -24.93 -9.40
CA LYS A 127 -12.57 -23.94 -9.65
C LYS A 127 -12.70 -22.78 -8.68
N PRO A 128 -11.64 -22.39 -7.94
CA PRO A 128 -11.73 -21.36 -6.92
C PRO A 128 -12.27 -20.05 -7.50
N SER A 129 -13.38 -19.59 -6.93
CA SER A 129 -14.04 -18.32 -7.22
C SER A 129 -13.78 -17.35 -6.06
N PHE A 130 -13.84 -16.04 -6.32
CA PHE A 130 -13.51 -15.03 -5.31
C PHE A 130 -14.62 -13.98 -5.14
N HIS A 131 -14.87 -13.56 -3.90
CA HIS A 131 -15.53 -12.30 -3.62
C HIS A 131 -14.47 -11.20 -3.61
N VAL A 132 -14.39 -10.38 -4.67
CA VAL A 132 -13.32 -9.40 -4.84
C VAL A 132 -13.73 -8.05 -4.24
N VAL A 133 -12.97 -7.58 -3.26
CA VAL A 133 -13.14 -6.27 -2.60
C VAL A 133 -11.90 -5.42 -2.92
N ALA A 134 -12.10 -4.32 -3.64
CA ALA A 134 -11.03 -3.41 -4.05
C ALA A 134 -11.29 -1.98 -3.53
N PRO A 135 -10.85 -1.63 -2.30
CA PRO A 135 -10.94 -0.27 -1.79
C PRO A 135 -10.13 0.71 -2.62
N SER A 136 -10.68 1.92 -2.79
CA SER A 136 -9.85 3.11 -2.88
C SER A 136 -9.24 3.35 -1.52
N LEU A 137 -7.91 3.38 -1.41
CA LEU A 137 -7.24 3.66 -0.14
C LEU A 137 -7.65 5.04 0.42
N PRO A 138 -7.63 5.26 1.75
CA PRO A 138 -7.77 6.59 2.34
C PRO A 138 -6.87 7.63 1.63
N ASN A 139 -7.42 8.79 1.27
CA ASN A 139 -6.77 9.80 0.40
C ASN A 139 -6.63 9.48 -1.11
N PHE A 140 -7.19 8.38 -1.61
CA PHE A 140 -7.18 8.00 -3.03
C PHE A 140 -8.61 7.84 -3.58
N GLY A 141 -8.78 8.05 -4.89
CA GLY A 141 -10.06 7.86 -5.59
C GLY A 141 -11.22 8.59 -4.89
N PHE A 142 -12.32 7.88 -4.67
CA PHE A 142 -13.51 8.45 -4.03
C PHE A 142 -13.54 8.29 -2.49
N SER A 143 -12.50 7.71 -1.89
CA SER A 143 -12.38 7.57 -0.43
C SER A 143 -12.05 8.88 0.27
N SER A 144 -12.49 8.99 1.53
CA SER A 144 -12.32 10.16 2.37
C SER A 144 -10.87 10.61 2.53
N ARG A 145 -10.70 11.92 2.70
CA ARG A 145 -9.44 12.53 3.12
C ARG A 145 -9.16 12.25 4.58
N VAL A 146 -7.91 11.94 4.92
CA VAL A 146 -7.43 11.96 6.30
C VAL A 146 -6.94 13.39 6.64
N SER A 147 -7.52 13.96 7.70
CA SER A 147 -7.22 15.32 8.19
C SER A 147 -6.08 15.36 9.21
N LYS A 148 -5.82 14.25 9.91
CA LYS A 148 -4.79 14.14 10.96
C LYS A 148 -3.49 13.55 10.41
N LYS A 149 -2.37 14.09 10.90
CA LYS A 149 -1.03 13.51 10.73
C LYS A 149 -0.93 12.12 11.38
N GLY A 150 0.05 11.34 10.95
CA GLY A 150 0.41 10.08 11.59
C GLY A 150 -0.35 8.85 11.11
N PHE A 151 -1.04 8.93 9.96
CA PHE A 151 -1.76 7.83 9.31
C PHE A 151 -0.78 7.03 8.45
N GLY A 152 -0.07 6.11 9.11
CA GLY A 152 0.98 5.30 8.49
C GLY A 152 0.48 3.97 7.92
N ILE A 153 1.39 3.08 7.54
CA ILE A 153 1.07 1.81 6.85
C ILE A 153 0.17 0.92 7.71
N SER A 154 0.42 0.85 9.02
CA SER A 154 -0.46 0.15 9.96
C SER A 154 -1.89 0.69 9.98
N GLN A 155 -2.12 1.99 9.70
CA GLN A 155 -3.47 2.57 9.63
C GLN A 155 -4.17 2.28 8.30
N TYR A 156 -3.42 2.21 7.18
CA TYR A 156 -3.94 1.70 5.91
C TYR A 156 -4.34 0.22 6.02
N ALA A 157 -3.52 -0.61 6.67
CA ALA A 157 -3.84 -2.02 6.94
C ALA A 157 -5.07 -2.16 7.86
N GLU A 158 -5.14 -1.39 8.94
CA GLU A 158 -6.29 -1.39 9.85
C GLU A 158 -7.59 -0.99 9.13
N ALA A 159 -7.55 0.02 8.26
CA ALA A 159 -8.69 0.44 7.45
C ALA A 159 -9.17 -0.66 6.50
N CYS A 160 -8.24 -1.33 5.80
CA CYS A 160 -8.59 -2.42 4.89
C CYS A 160 -9.13 -3.65 5.64
N ASN A 161 -8.54 -4.00 6.79
CA ASN A 161 -9.04 -5.09 7.62
C ASN A 161 -10.45 -4.78 8.15
N LYS A 162 -10.69 -3.57 8.68
CA LYS A 162 -12.01 -3.16 9.17
C LYS A 162 -13.06 -3.10 8.05
N LEU A 163 -12.68 -2.81 6.80
CA LEU A 163 -13.59 -2.94 5.65
C LEU A 163 -14.01 -4.40 5.43
N MET A 164 -13.07 -5.36 5.39
CA MET A 164 -13.41 -6.78 5.22
C MET A 164 -14.33 -7.29 6.35
N LEU A 165 -14.04 -6.91 7.60
CA LEU A 165 -14.88 -7.24 8.75
C LEU A 165 -16.28 -6.57 8.70
N ALA A 166 -16.38 -5.33 8.20
CA ALA A 166 -17.67 -4.66 8.02
C ALA A 166 -18.55 -5.33 6.95
N LEU A 167 -17.92 -5.94 5.94
CA LEU A 167 -18.57 -6.78 4.91
C LEU A 167 -18.89 -8.20 5.39
N GLY A 168 -18.51 -8.57 6.61
CA GLY A 168 -18.74 -9.91 7.19
C GLY A 168 -17.66 -10.95 6.89
N TYR A 169 -16.58 -10.56 6.20
CA TYR A 169 -15.45 -11.44 5.89
C TYR A 169 -14.45 -11.51 7.05
N ASP A 170 -14.76 -12.34 8.05
CA ASP A 170 -13.93 -12.57 9.24
C ASP A 170 -12.58 -13.24 8.91
N GLN A 171 -12.51 -14.00 7.82
CA GLN A 171 -11.28 -14.48 7.23
C GLN A 171 -11.26 -14.16 5.72
N TYR A 172 -10.08 -13.76 5.22
CA TYR A 172 -9.87 -13.40 3.81
C TYR A 172 -8.42 -13.63 3.38
N VAL A 173 -8.19 -13.63 2.07
CA VAL A 173 -6.85 -13.57 1.45
C VAL A 173 -6.65 -12.19 0.81
N ALA A 174 -5.41 -11.75 0.63
CA ALA A 174 -5.13 -10.39 0.13
C ALA A 174 -4.06 -10.35 -0.97
N GLN A 175 -4.26 -9.49 -1.97
CA GLN A 175 -3.41 -9.30 -3.14
C GLN A 175 -3.06 -7.81 -3.34
N GLY A 176 -1.85 -7.50 -3.84
CA GLY A 176 -1.49 -6.13 -4.21
C GLY A 176 -0.03 -5.92 -4.62
N GLY A 177 0.21 -4.86 -5.40
CA GLY A 177 1.53 -4.33 -5.78
C GLY A 177 1.81 -2.97 -5.13
N ASP A 178 2.98 -2.37 -5.38
CA ASP A 178 3.37 -1.03 -4.87
C ASP A 178 3.05 -0.82 -3.36
N TRP A 179 2.34 0.24 -2.95
CA TRP A 179 1.89 0.44 -1.58
C TRP A 179 1.02 -0.70 -1.07
N GLY A 180 0.20 -1.32 -1.92
CA GLY A 180 -0.53 -2.54 -1.62
C GLY A 180 0.39 -3.64 -1.12
N SER A 181 1.52 -3.90 -1.79
CA SER A 181 2.51 -4.89 -1.34
C SER A 181 3.05 -4.62 0.07
N ILE A 182 3.18 -3.34 0.44
CA ILE A 182 3.66 -2.89 1.76
C ILE A 182 2.53 -2.99 2.81
N ILE A 183 1.28 -2.70 2.43
CA ILE A 183 0.09 -2.84 3.27
C ILE A 183 -0.21 -4.32 3.55
N LEU A 184 -0.03 -5.22 2.57
CA LEU A 184 -0.10 -6.69 2.78
C LEU A 184 0.85 -7.16 3.89
N ARG A 185 2.07 -6.60 3.97
CA ARG A 185 3.01 -6.92 5.05
C ARG A 185 2.45 -6.50 6.41
N ALA A 186 1.87 -5.32 6.50
CA ALA A 186 1.25 -4.85 7.74
C ALA A 186 0.01 -5.69 8.12
N LEU A 187 -0.85 -6.07 7.16
CA LEU A 187 -1.94 -7.02 7.39
C LEU A 187 -1.41 -8.34 7.99
N GLY A 188 -0.36 -8.92 7.40
CA GLY A 188 0.27 -10.15 7.92
C GLY A 188 0.97 -10.00 9.28
N HIS A 189 1.26 -8.78 9.75
CA HIS A 189 1.89 -8.52 11.06
C HIS A 189 0.91 -8.08 12.15
N TYR A 190 -0.28 -7.59 11.80
CA TYR A 190 -1.24 -6.98 12.73
C TYR A 190 -2.65 -7.57 12.67
N HIS A 191 -2.95 -8.33 11.62
CA HIS A 191 -4.29 -8.86 11.32
C HIS A 191 -4.23 -10.30 10.78
N SER A 192 -3.20 -11.08 11.10
CA SER A 192 -3.00 -12.49 10.66
C SER A 192 -4.13 -13.44 11.04
N ASP A 193 -4.91 -13.08 12.05
CA ASP A 193 -6.08 -13.85 12.49
C ASP A 193 -7.20 -13.80 11.42
N HIS A 194 -7.26 -12.71 10.65
CA HIS A 194 -8.23 -12.49 9.57
C HIS A 194 -7.60 -12.63 8.17
N ALA A 195 -6.42 -12.03 7.94
CA ALA A 195 -5.68 -12.08 6.67
C ALA A 195 -4.86 -13.39 6.59
N ARG A 196 -5.45 -14.43 6.00
CA ARG A 196 -4.95 -15.83 6.08
C ARG A 196 -3.87 -16.18 5.06
N ALA A 197 -3.75 -15.42 3.97
CA ALA A 197 -2.70 -15.58 2.96
C ALA A 197 -2.49 -14.29 2.17
N LEU A 198 -1.27 -14.13 1.62
CA LEU A 198 -0.85 -12.93 0.88
C LEU A 198 -0.34 -13.30 -0.52
N HIS A 199 -0.68 -12.53 -1.55
CA HIS A 199 -0.04 -12.59 -2.88
C HIS A 199 0.48 -11.20 -3.28
N THR A 200 1.73 -11.10 -3.72
CA THR A 200 2.29 -9.81 -4.18
C THR A 200 2.93 -9.91 -5.56
N ASN A 201 2.70 -8.89 -6.39
CA ASN A 201 3.39 -8.67 -7.66
C ASN A 201 4.57 -7.68 -7.57
N MET A 202 4.88 -7.17 -6.36
CA MET A 202 6.08 -6.38 -6.07
C MET A 202 6.82 -6.98 -4.86
N VAL A 203 7.99 -7.57 -5.09
CA VAL A 203 8.68 -8.39 -4.08
C VAL A 203 9.73 -7.58 -3.32
N LEU A 204 9.27 -6.78 -2.36
CA LEU A 204 10.11 -5.92 -1.52
C LEU A 204 10.72 -6.66 -0.32
N ALA A 205 11.73 -7.50 -0.55
CA ALA A 205 12.49 -8.21 0.49
C ALA A 205 13.76 -7.48 0.96
N GLY A 206 14.20 -7.74 2.20
CA GLY A 206 15.50 -7.28 2.71
C GLY A 206 16.60 -8.32 2.48
N PHE A 207 17.85 -7.88 2.31
CA PHE A 207 19.00 -8.82 2.29
C PHE A 207 19.02 -9.62 3.61
N PRO A 208 19.14 -10.96 3.59
CA PRO A 208 19.04 -11.77 4.80
C PRO A 208 20.04 -11.33 5.88
N LYS A 209 19.60 -11.13 7.12
CA LYS A 209 20.46 -10.64 8.20
C LYS A 209 21.16 -11.80 8.92
N PRO A 210 22.48 -11.70 9.22
CA PRO A 210 23.25 -12.82 9.79
C PRO A 210 22.73 -13.30 11.15
N HIS A 211 22.13 -12.42 11.95
CA HIS A 211 21.57 -12.77 13.26
C HIS A 211 20.18 -13.41 13.19
N ASN A 212 19.42 -13.21 12.10
CA ASN A 212 18.07 -13.78 11.94
C ASN A 212 18.07 -15.04 11.06
N ALA A 213 18.96 -15.12 10.07
CA ALA A 213 18.99 -16.22 9.11
C ALA A 213 20.43 -16.49 8.62
N PRO A 214 21.34 -16.98 9.50
CA PRO A 214 22.77 -17.10 9.19
C PRO A 214 23.07 -17.94 7.95
N LEU A 215 22.37 -19.07 7.75
CA LEU A 215 22.53 -19.90 6.55
C LEU A 215 22.09 -19.18 5.26
N ARG A 216 20.96 -18.47 5.29
CA ARG A 216 20.47 -17.68 4.14
C ARG A 216 21.32 -16.43 3.88
N PHE A 217 21.91 -15.84 4.91
CA PHE A 217 22.91 -14.77 4.80
C PHE A 217 24.17 -15.29 4.10
N ILE A 218 24.76 -16.40 4.57
CA ILE A 218 25.94 -17.00 3.94
C ILE A 218 25.61 -17.37 2.48
N TYR A 219 24.51 -18.08 2.23
CA TYR A 219 24.11 -18.48 0.89
C TYR A 219 23.88 -17.28 -0.06
N SER A 220 23.17 -16.23 0.38
CA SER A 220 22.91 -15.04 -0.45
C SER A 220 24.16 -14.18 -0.62
N LEU A 221 25.06 -14.13 0.37
CA LEU A 221 26.36 -13.47 0.26
C LEU A 221 27.28 -14.21 -0.71
N THR A 222 27.30 -15.55 -0.68
CA THR A 222 28.02 -16.37 -1.67
C THR A 222 27.41 -16.21 -3.07
N LYS A 223 26.07 -16.24 -3.21
CA LYS A 223 25.37 -15.99 -4.48
C LYS A 223 25.74 -14.63 -5.07
N HIS A 224 25.85 -13.59 -4.24
CA HIS A 224 26.21 -12.22 -4.65
C HIS A 224 27.72 -11.99 -4.87
N ALA A 225 28.58 -12.64 -4.09
CA ALA A 225 30.04 -12.56 -4.30
C ALA A 225 30.47 -13.35 -5.55
N LEU A 226 29.79 -14.45 -5.87
CA LEU A 226 30.06 -15.24 -7.07
C LEU A 226 29.40 -14.71 -8.33
N SER A 227 28.40 -13.81 -8.27
CA SER A 227 27.68 -13.35 -9.46
C SER A 227 28.53 -12.51 -10.44
N GLY A 228 29.73 -12.07 -10.02
CA GLY A 228 30.74 -11.47 -10.92
C GLY A 228 31.66 -12.48 -11.63
N PHE A 229 31.55 -13.77 -11.32
CA PHE A 229 32.43 -14.84 -11.82
C PHE A 229 31.66 -16.08 -12.35
N LEU A 230 30.42 -16.27 -11.91
CA LEU A 230 29.51 -17.35 -12.28
C LEU A 230 28.08 -16.78 -12.42
N PRO A 231 27.20 -17.36 -13.26
CA PRO A 231 25.78 -16.98 -13.34
C PRO A 231 25.01 -17.49 -12.10
N ALA A 232 25.33 -16.93 -10.93
CA ALA A 232 24.80 -17.36 -9.65
C ALA A 232 23.35 -16.92 -9.42
N TYR A 233 22.95 -15.79 -10.01
CA TYR A 233 21.55 -15.38 -10.20
C TYR A 233 21.12 -15.72 -11.64
N THR A 234 19.82 -15.94 -11.88
CA THR A 234 19.30 -15.98 -13.25
C THR A 234 19.44 -14.61 -13.93
N THR A 235 19.31 -14.55 -15.27
CA THR A 235 19.25 -13.26 -15.98
C THR A 235 18.10 -12.40 -15.45
N THR A 236 16.91 -12.98 -15.27
CA THR A 236 15.72 -12.32 -14.72
C THR A 236 15.94 -11.77 -13.30
N GLU A 237 16.56 -12.56 -12.40
CA GLU A 237 16.93 -12.10 -11.05
C GLU A 237 17.95 -10.95 -11.11
N SER A 238 18.97 -11.08 -11.97
CA SER A 238 20.08 -10.12 -12.10
C SER A 238 19.58 -8.76 -12.60
N GLU A 239 18.77 -8.76 -13.67
CA GLU A 239 18.17 -7.55 -14.20
C GLU A 239 17.16 -6.91 -13.24
N SER A 240 16.36 -7.73 -12.53
CA SER A 240 15.36 -7.21 -11.58
C SER A 240 16.03 -6.55 -10.38
N LEU A 241 17.13 -7.14 -9.90
CA LEU A 241 17.98 -6.53 -8.88
C LEU A 241 18.66 -5.25 -9.40
N ALA A 242 19.11 -5.22 -10.66
CA ALA A 242 19.69 -4.02 -11.28
C ALA A 242 18.66 -2.87 -11.41
N ARG A 243 17.45 -3.16 -11.92
CA ARG A 243 16.32 -2.22 -11.96
C ARG A 243 15.99 -1.68 -10.56
N ALA A 244 15.89 -2.56 -9.57
CA ALA A 244 15.59 -2.17 -8.20
C ALA A 244 16.70 -1.31 -7.55
N ILE A 245 17.97 -1.53 -7.92
CA ILE A 245 19.11 -0.70 -7.49
C ILE A 245 19.06 0.69 -8.14
N ASP A 246 18.81 0.78 -9.45
CA ASP A 246 18.69 2.06 -10.16
C ASP A 246 17.45 2.85 -9.71
N TRP A 247 16.30 2.22 -9.56
CA TRP A 247 15.14 2.85 -8.94
C TRP A 247 15.48 3.37 -7.54
N ARG A 248 16.14 2.56 -6.69
CA ARG A 248 16.42 2.92 -5.29
C ARG A 248 17.45 4.03 -5.11
N PHE A 249 18.49 4.07 -5.96
CA PHE A 249 19.70 4.90 -5.78
C PHE A 249 20.11 5.76 -6.99
N GLY A 250 19.57 5.47 -8.18
CA GLY A 250 19.75 6.21 -9.43
C GLY A 250 18.69 7.30 -9.61
N SER A 251 18.11 7.40 -10.81
CA SER A 251 17.22 8.51 -11.20
C SER A 251 15.75 8.32 -10.83
N GLY A 252 15.26 7.07 -10.73
CA GLY A 252 13.83 6.75 -10.73
C GLY A 252 12.98 7.33 -9.57
N ARG A 253 13.60 7.74 -8.45
CA ARG A 253 12.89 8.13 -7.21
C ARG A 253 12.79 9.64 -6.94
N GLY A 254 12.94 10.49 -7.96
CA GLY A 254 12.69 11.93 -7.81
C GLY A 254 11.30 12.26 -7.25
N TYR A 255 10.25 11.60 -7.76
CA TYR A 255 8.87 11.73 -7.25
C TYR A 255 8.76 11.34 -5.76
N PHE A 256 9.32 10.17 -5.40
CA PHE A 256 9.31 9.64 -4.04
C PHE A 256 9.99 10.62 -3.09
N ALA A 257 11.16 11.14 -3.43
CA ALA A 257 11.91 12.08 -2.58
C ALA A 257 11.12 13.38 -2.30
N GLN A 258 10.40 13.90 -3.30
CA GLN A 258 9.56 15.09 -3.14
C GLN A 258 8.33 14.79 -2.28
N MET A 259 7.58 13.74 -2.60
CA MET A 259 6.34 13.38 -1.90
C MET A 259 6.60 12.90 -0.47
N ALA A 260 7.70 12.18 -0.22
CA ALA A 260 8.09 11.70 1.10
C ALA A 260 8.63 12.79 2.04
N THR A 261 8.95 13.98 1.53
CA THR A 261 9.52 15.06 2.35
C THR A 261 8.67 16.32 2.38
N LYS A 262 7.92 16.63 1.31
CA LYS A 262 7.17 17.89 1.14
C LYS A 262 5.85 17.66 0.36
N PRO A 263 4.96 16.73 0.79
CA PRO A 263 3.73 16.38 0.05
C PRO A 263 2.81 17.59 -0.14
N GLN A 264 2.67 18.43 0.89
CA GLN A 264 1.87 19.66 0.83
C GLN A 264 2.43 20.68 -0.19
N THR A 265 3.75 20.71 -0.41
CA THR A 265 4.38 21.68 -1.32
C THR A 265 4.17 21.31 -2.78
N ILE A 266 4.41 20.04 -3.15
CA ILE A 266 4.09 19.54 -4.51
C ILE A 266 2.57 19.49 -4.73
N GLY A 267 1.80 19.32 -3.66
CA GLY A 267 0.34 19.26 -3.73
C GLY A 267 -0.34 20.52 -4.22
N TYR A 268 0.25 21.71 -4.01
CA TYR A 268 -0.29 22.95 -4.58
C TYR A 268 -0.29 22.90 -6.12
N SER A 269 0.83 22.54 -6.76
CA SER A 269 0.92 22.47 -8.22
C SER A 269 0.12 21.31 -8.82
N LEU A 270 0.05 20.16 -8.13
CA LEU A 270 -0.74 19.01 -8.59
C LEU A 270 -2.26 19.19 -8.40
N THR A 271 -2.69 20.04 -7.45
CA THR A 271 -4.11 20.40 -7.29
C THR A 271 -4.52 21.55 -8.20
N ASP A 272 -3.58 22.44 -8.55
CA ASP A 272 -3.91 23.61 -9.37
C ASP A 272 -3.75 23.37 -10.88
N SER A 273 -2.72 22.67 -11.35
CA SER A 273 -2.53 22.40 -12.78
C SER A 273 -2.98 20.97 -13.14
N PRO A 274 -4.06 20.78 -13.93
CA PRO A 274 -4.42 19.46 -14.43
C PRO A 274 -3.32 18.90 -15.37
N VAL A 275 -2.66 19.77 -16.15
CA VAL A 275 -1.54 19.37 -17.02
C VAL A 275 -0.29 19.01 -16.18
N GLY A 276 -0.05 19.69 -15.06
CA GLY A 276 0.98 19.31 -14.09
C GLY A 276 0.72 17.95 -13.44
N LEU A 277 -0.54 17.65 -13.09
CA LEU A 277 -0.96 16.33 -12.61
C LEU A 277 -0.80 15.25 -13.68
N LEU A 278 -1.26 15.53 -14.91
CA LEU A 278 -1.13 14.67 -16.08
C LEU A 278 0.32 14.29 -16.33
N ALA A 279 1.23 15.25 -16.45
CA ALA A 279 2.65 14.97 -16.68
C ALA A 279 3.28 14.13 -15.55
N TRP A 280 2.94 14.42 -14.30
CA TRP A 280 3.47 13.74 -13.11
C TRP A 280 3.03 12.28 -12.99
N ILE A 281 1.84 11.94 -13.49
CA ILE A 281 1.29 10.57 -13.53
C ILE A 281 1.71 9.86 -14.83
N TYR A 282 1.54 10.49 -16.00
CA TYR A 282 1.84 9.93 -17.33
C TYR A 282 3.27 9.40 -17.43
N GLU A 283 4.26 10.12 -16.88
CA GLU A 283 5.65 9.65 -16.85
C GLU A 283 5.76 8.24 -16.25
N LYS A 284 4.97 7.92 -15.22
CA LYS A 284 4.99 6.62 -14.53
C LYS A 284 4.19 5.57 -15.28
N LEU A 285 3.03 5.95 -15.84
CA LEU A 285 2.22 5.06 -16.68
C LEU A 285 3.04 4.53 -17.86
N ILE A 286 3.87 5.36 -18.49
CA ILE A 286 4.76 4.91 -19.57
C ILE A 286 6.02 4.21 -19.04
N ALA A 287 6.74 4.81 -18.08
CA ALA A 287 8.06 4.31 -17.68
C ALA A 287 8.05 3.02 -16.83
N TRP A 288 6.89 2.60 -16.30
CA TRP A 288 6.78 1.44 -15.43
C TRP A 288 6.02 0.25 -16.05
N THR A 289 5.51 0.36 -17.29
CA THR A 289 4.88 -0.74 -18.05
C THR A 289 5.86 -1.45 -19.00
N ASP A 290 5.54 -2.69 -19.40
CA ASP A 290 6.25 -3.45 -20.43
C ASP A 290 5.64 -3.22 -21.82
N ASP A 291 5.96 -2.06 -22.41
CA ASP A 291 5.48 -1.61 -23.73
C ASP A 291 3.93 -1.63 -23.86
N TYR A 292 3.20 -1.42 -22.74
CA TYR A 292 1.74 -1.41 -22.73
C TYR A 292 1.18 -0.30 -23.63
N HIS A 293 0.22 -0.66 -24.47
CA HIS A 293 -0.29 0.22 -25.52
C HIS A 293 -1.43 1.12 -24.99
N TRP A 294 -1.06 2.08 -24.14
CA TRP A 294 -1.98 3.05 -23.54
C TRP A 294 -2.78 3.82 -24.59
N SER A 295 -4.10 3.82 -24.46
CA SER A 295 -4.96 4.76 -25.15
C SER A 295 -5.04 6.11 -24.41
N ASP A 296 -5.21 7.21 -25.14
CA ASP A 296 -5.39 8.54 -24.55
C ASP A 296 -6.64 8.59 -23.65
N ASP A 297 -7.69 7.87 -24.03
CA ASP A 297 -8.92 7.67 -23.25
C ASP A 297 -8.61 7.03 -21.87
N GLU A 298 -7.73 6.03 -21.81
CA GLU A 298 -7.33 5.39 -20.54
C GLU A 298 -6.41 6.27 -19.70
N ILE A 299 -5.40 6.91 -20.29
CA ILE A 299 -4.50 7.84 -19.58
C ILE A 299 -5.31 8.96 -18.93
N LEU A 300 -6.22 9.57 -19.68
CA LEU A 300 -7.02 10.68 -19.18
C LEU A 300 -8.10 10.24 -18.20
N THR A 301 -8.67 9.03 -18.32
CA THR A 301 -9.51 8.43 -17.27
C THR A 301 -8.73 8.28 -15.97
N TRP A 302 -7.53 7.71 -16.04
CA TRP A 302 -6.66 7.44 -14.90
C TRP A 302 -6.26 8.73 -14.16
N VAL A 303 -5.87 9.77 -14.91
CA VAL A 303 -5.54 11.09 -14.35
C VAL A 303 -6.80 11.82 -13.84
N SER A 304 -7.95 11.66 -14.49
CA SER A 304 -9.21 12.27 -14.05
C SER A 304 -9.71 11.70 -12.72
N ILE A 305 -9.52 10.41 -12.45
CA ILE A 305 -9.81 9.80 -11.12
C ILE A 305 -8.98 10.48 -10.01
N TYR A 306 -7.75 10.88 -10.29
CA TYR A 306 -6.97 11.71 -9.37
C TYR A 306 -7.52 13.14 -9.29
N TYR A 307 -7.74 13.81 -10.43
CA TYR A 307 -8.20 15.19 -10.47
C TYR A 307 -9.53 15.42 -9.74
N PHE A 308 -10.47 14.48 -9.88
CA PHE A 308 -11.80 14.51 -9.24
C PHE A 308 -11.89 13.75 -7.91
N SER A 309 -10.77 13.23 -7.38
CA SER A 309 -10.75 12.46 -6.13
C SER A 309 -11.38 13.20 -4.95
N THR A 310 -12.14 12.49 -4.11
CA THR A 310 -12.85 13.06 -2.93
C THR A 310 -11.89 13.77 -1.97
N ALA A 311 -10.66 13.29 -1.86
CA ALA A 311 -9.64 13.89 -1.01
C ALA A 311 -8.84 15.05 -1.66
N GLY A 312 -9.02 15.26 -2.96
CA GLY A 312 -8.28 16.21 -3.80
C GLY A 312 -6.98 15.62 -4.38
N ALA A 313 -6.66 15.99 -5.62
CA ALA A 313 -5.66 15.32 -6.47
C ALA A 313 -4.28 15.00 -5.86
N SER A 314 -3.80 15.82 -4.91
CA SER A 314 -2.51 15.58 -4.25
C SER A 314 -2.58 14.77 -2.95
N ALA A 315 -3.76 14.35 -2.49
CA ALA A 315 -3.94 13.73 -1.17
C ALA A 315 -3.21 12.39 -1.05
N ALA A 316 -3.21 11.60 -2.12
CA ALA A 316 -2.42 10.38 -2.25
C ALA A 316 -0.91 10.57 -1.97
N SER A 317 -0.36 11.78 -2.13
CA SER A 317 1.05 12.05 -1.81
C SER A 317 1.39 11.88 -0.32
N PHE A 318 0.41 11.90 0.59
CA PHE A 318 0.67 11.88 2.02
C PHE A 318 1.14 10.50 2.54
N ILE A 319 0.83 9.39 1.87
CA ILE A 319 1.34 8.05 2.26
C ILE A 319 2.88 7.99 2.21
N TYR A 320 3.50 8.68 1.25
CA TYR A 320 4.96 8.78 1.11
C TYR A 320 5.59 9.49 2.31
N PHE A 321 4.94 10.53 2.82
CA PHE A 321 5.44 11.27 3.97
C PHE A 321 5.18 10.51 5.27
N GLU A 322 3.98 9.98 5.47
CA GLU A 322 3.63 9.31 6.73
C GLU A 322 4.39 7.99 6.90
N SER A 323 4.63 7.21 5.84
CA SER A 323 5.48 6.01 5.89
C SER A 323 6.95 6.31 6.22
N GLN A 324 7.44 7.52 5.90
CA GLN A 324 8.84 7.91 6.12
C GLN A 324 9.05 8.78 7.38
N ALA A 325 8.02 9.49 7.83
CA ALA A 325 8.03 10.34 9.01
C ALA A 325 7.67 9.57 10.29
N ASN A 326 6.81 8.55 10.19
CA ASN A 326 6.53 7.64 11.30
C ASN A 326 7.64 6.61 11.46
N ASN A 327 8.79 7.06 12.01
CA ASN A 327 9.81 6.20 12.60
C ASN A 327 9.30 5.59 13.93
N ARG A 328 8.09 5.01 13.89
CA ARG A 328 7.47 4.15 14.90
C ARG A 328 7.90 2.72 14.59
N ASP A 329 8.13 1.90 15.61
CA ASP A 329 8.66 0.54 15.39
C ASP A 329 7.77 -0.32 14.47
N MET A 330 6.46 -0.05 14.45
CA MET A 330 5.47 -0.80 13.65
C MET A 330 5.65 -0.65 12.13
N ASP A 331 5.78 0.59 11.64
CA ASP A 331 5.81 0.87 10.19
C ASP A 331 7.24 0.81 9.62
N SER A 332 8.23 0.44 10.44
CA SER A 332 9.63 0.37 10.03
C SER A 332 9.84 -0.66 8.91
N THR A 333 10.69 -0.36 7.93
CA THR A 333 11.02 -1.30 6.83
C THR A 333 11.53 -2.64 7.37
N ASP A 334 12.30 -2.60 8.47
CA ASP A 334 12.80 -3.78 9.18
C ASP A 334 11.69 -4.65 9.79
N LYS A 335 10.59 -4.04 10.25
CA LYS A 335 9.42 -4.76 10.75
C LYS A 335 8.59 -5.33 9.60
N LEU A 336 8.29 -4.54 8.56
CA LEU A 336 7.47 -4.98 7.42
C LEU A 336 8.17 -6.05 6.54
N GLN A 337 9.50 -6.08 6.53
CA GLN A 337 10.31 -7.12 5.90
C GLN A 337 10.67 -8.30 6.84
N ALA A 338 10.13 -8.33 8.07
CA ALA A 338 10.27 -9.48 8.96
C ALA A 338 9.37 -10.65 8.49
N TYR A 339 9.61 -11.84 9.03
CA TYR A 339 8.84 -13.04 8.74
C TYR A 339 7.39 -12.92 9.28
N VAL A 340 6.40 -13.35 8.49
CA VAL A 340 5.04 -13.67 8.95
C VAL A 340 4.78 -15.16 8.75
N ASP A 341 4.10 -15.80 9.70
CA ASP A 341 3.73 -17.22 9.56
C ASP A 341 2.42 -17.38 8.78
N LEU A 342 2.45 -16.90 7.53
CA LEU A 342 1.35 -16.99 6.57
C LEU A 342 1.86 -17.55 5.24
N PRO A 343 1.02 -18.28 4.48
CA PRO A 343 1.26 -18.60 3.08
C PRO A 343 1.45 -17.32 2.24
N ILE A 344 2.53 -17.28 1.45
CA ILE A 344 2.84 -16.18 0.52
C ILE A 344 2.96 -16.69 -0.92
N GLY A 345 2.28 -16.02 -1.85
CA GLY A 345 2.53 -16.07 -3.28
C GLY A 345 3.38 -14.89 -3.75
N LEU A 346 4.32 -15.14 -4.66
CA LEU A 346 5.19 -14.12 -5.26
C LEU A 346 5.05 -14.16 -6.79
N ALA A 347 4.64 -13.06 -7.40
CA ALA A 347 4.62 -12.90 -8.85
C ALA A 347 5.74 -11.96 -9.32
N TYR A 348 6.64 -12.47 -10.17
CA TYR A 348 7.75 -11.71 -10.72
C TYR A 348 7.47 -11.26 -12.15
N PHE A 349 7.43 -9.94 -12.35
CA PHE A 349 7.23 -9.28 -13.64
C PHE A 349 8.53 -8.63 -14.15
N PRO A 350 8.87 -8.74 -15.44
CA PRO A 350 10.17 -8.36 -15.98
C PRO A 350 10.42 -6.85 -16.12
N LYS A 351 9.41 -5.97 -15.98
CA LYS A 351 9.62 -4.51 -15.91
C LYS A 351 9.18 -3.87 -14.59
N GLU A 352 8.81 -4.67 -13.59
CA GLU A 352 8.55 -4.18 -12.22
C GLU A 352 9.77 -3.40 -11.69
N ILE A 353 9.51 -2.22 -11.13
CA ILE A 353 10.51 -1.22 -10.71
C ILE A 353 11.36 -1.70 -9.52
N ALA A 354 10.84 -2.56 -8.66
CA ALA A 354 11.63 -3.16 -7.57
C ALA A 354 11.21 -4.59 -7.21
N ASN A 355 11.84 -5.58 -7.85
CA ASN A 355 11.75 -6.99 -7.48
C ASN A 355 13.07 -7.51 -6.87
N MET A 356 13.01 -8.03 -5.64
CA MET A 356 14.18 -8.58 -4.93
C MET A 356 14.34 -10.09 -5.17
N PRO A 357 15.58 -10.61 -5.21
CA PRO A 357 15.82 -12.03 -5.48
C PRO A 357 15.06 -12.97 -4.55
N ARG A 358 14.62 -14.11 -5.10
CA ARG A 358 13.77 -15.08 -4.41
C ARG A 358 14.36 -15.54 -3.07
N THR A 359 15.68 -15.72 -3.01
CA THR A 359 16.38 -16.17 -1.79
C THR A 359 16.30 -15.16 -0.64
N TRP A 360 16.01 -13.89 -0.93
CA TRP A 360 15.73 -12.84 0.04
C TRP A 360 14.25 -12.87 0.44
N ALA A 361 13.36 -13.00 -0.55
CA ALA A 361 11.90 -13.07 -0.40
C ALA A 361 11.41 -14.28 0.42
N GLU A 362 12.12 -15.41 0.38
CA GLU A 362 11.96 -16.57 1.26
C GLU A 362 12.20 -16.26 2.76
N GLY A 363 12.48 -15.00 3.11
CA GLY A 363 12.51 -14.49 4.49
C GLY A 363 11.24 -13.78 4.94
N LEU A 364 10.30 -13.50 4.03
CA LEU A 364 9.06 -12.79 4.32
C LEU A 364 8.00 -13.68 4.97
N GLY A 365 8.07 -15.00 4.79
CA GLY A 365 7.08 -15.95 5.32
C GLY A 365 7.17 -17.30 4.62
N LYS A 366 6.11 -18.12 4.76
CA LYS A 366 5.99 -19.41 4.11
C LYS A 366 5.65 -19.22 2.61
N VAL A 367 6.67 -19.04 1.78
CA VAL A 367 6.49 -18.92 0.31
C VAL A 367 5.95 -20.26 -0.22
N VAL A 368 4.69 -20.27 -0.63
CA VAL A 368 3.98 -21.45 -1.13
C VAL A 368 3.94 -21.49 -2.66
N HIS A 369 3.87 -20.33 -3.30
CA HIS A 369 3.75 -20.18 -4.74
C HIS A 369 4.72 -19.11 -5.27
N VAL A 370 5.29 -19.33 -6.45
CA VAL A 370 6.14 -18.37 -7.16
C VAL A 370 5.87 -18.50 -8.66
N SER A 371 5.57 -17.38 -9.31
CA SER A 371 5.50 -17.26 -10.77
C SER A 371 6.56 -16.30 -11.29
N GLU A 372 7.07 -16.58 -12.49
CA GLU A 372 7.95 -15.68 -13.24
C GLU A 372 7.33 -15.47 -14.62
N SER A 373 6.92 -14.23 -14.92
CA SER A 373 6.29 -13.87 -16.19
C SER A 373 7.34 -13.48 -17.23
N SER A 374 7.10 -13.81 -18.50
CA SER A 374 7.93 -13.39 -19.63
C SER A 374 7.62 -11.96 -20.13
N LYS A 375 6.54 -11.35 -19.64
CA LYS A 375 6.10 -9.97 -19.97
C LYS A 375 5.34 -9.30 -18.82
N GLY A 376 5.32 -7.98 -18.81
CA GLY A 376 4.58 -7.13 -17.86
C GLY A 376 5.50 -6.31 -16.96
N GLY A 377 5.01 -5.13 -16.57
CA GLY A 377 5.66 -4.23 -15.64
C GLY A 377 4.95 -4.15 -14.29
N HIS A 378 4.88 -2.93 -13.78
CA HIS A 378 4.42 -2.60 -12.45
C HIS A 378 2.90 -2.66 -12.29
N PHE A 379 2.16 -2.29 -13.33
CA PHE A 379 0.69 -2.27 -13.33
C PHE A 379 0.16 -3.66 -13.72
N ALA A 380 0.66 -4.70 -13.05
CA ALA A 380 0.45 -6.09 -13.43
C ALA A 380 -1.04 -6.51 -13.49
N ALA A 381 -1.92 -5.90 -12.69
CA ALA A 381 -3.37 -6.12 -12.77
C ALA A 381 -4.04 -5.53 -14.03
N LEU A 382 -3.43 -4.51 -14.64
CA LEU A 382 -3.81 -3.97 -15.95
C LEU A 382 -3.14 -4.76 -17.08
N GLU A 383 -1.82 -4.92 -17.00
CA GLU A 383 -0.96 -5.44 -18.07
C GLU A 383 -1.07 -6.96 -18.25
N ARG A 384 -1.14 -7.71 -17.15
CA ARG A 384 -1.11 -9.20 -17.09
C ARG A 384 -2.06 -9.74 -16.00
N PRO A 385 -3.37 -9.41 -16.10
CA PRO A 385 -4.39 -9.90 -15.16
C PRO A 385 -4.50 -11.44 -15.18
N ASP A 386 -4.15 -12.07 -16.31
CA ASP A 386 -4.08 -13.52 -16.48
C ASP A 386 -3.16 -14.16 -15.43
N VAL A 387 -1.90 -13.69 -15.33
CA VAL A 387 -0.88 -14.23 -14.43
C VAL A 387 -1.31 -14.12 -12.96
N ILE A 388 -1.85 -12.97 -12.54
CA ILE A 388 -2.33 -12.80 -11.17
C ILE A 388 -3.55 -13.70 -10.91
N SER A 389 -4.47 -13.83 -11.87
CA SER A 389 -5.65 -14.69 -11.70
C SER A 389 -5.27 -16.17 -11.60
N ASP A 390 -4.30 -16.63 -12.40
CA ASP A 390 -3.85 -18.03 -12.43
C ASP A 390 -3.00 -18.36 -11.20
N ASP A 391 -2.21 -17.42 -10.68
CA ASP A 391 -1.53 -17.55 -9.39
C ASP A 391 -2.52 -17.72 -8.24
N LEU A 392 -3.54 -16.87 -8.14
CA LEU A 392 -4.57 -16.96 -7.10
C LEU A 392 -5.34 -18.29 -7.21
N LYS A 393 -5.72 -18.72 -8.42
CA LYS A 393 -6.35 -20.02 -8.66
C LYS A 393 -5.43 -21.20 -8.30
N THR A 394 -4.13 -21.10 -8.58
CA THR A 394 -3.14 -22.15 -8.28
C THR A 394 -2.84 -22.24 -6.77
N MET A 395 -2.81 -21.10 -6.07
CA MET A 395 -2.62 -21.07 -4.62
C MET A 395 -3.80 -21.67 -3.87
N PHE A 396 -5.01 -21.29 -4.25
CA PHE A 396 -6.23 -21.51 -3.46
C PHE A 396 -7.18 -22.58 -4.04
N GLY A 397 -6.92 -23.10 -5.24
CA GLY A 397 -7.64 -24.23 -5.82
C GLY A 397 -7.23 -25.58 -5.22
N GLN A 398 -7.97 -26.64 -5.55
CA GLN A 398 -7.74 -27.98 -5.00
C GLN A 398 -6.32 -28.48 -5.34
N GLY A 399 -5.58 -28.93 -4.32
CA GLY A 399 -4.16 -29.30 -4.45
C GLY A 399 -3.18 -28.12 -4.36
N GLY A 400 -3.67 -26.88 -4.37
CA GLY A 400 -2.91 -25.68 -4.08
C GLY A 400 -2.40 -25.66 -2.64
N LYS A 401 -1.18 -25.16 -2.44
CA LYS A 401 -0.52 -25.15 -1.11
C LYS A 401 -1.10 -24.14 -0.11
N ALA A 402 -2.11 -23.37 -0.53
CA ALA A 402 -2.94 -22.53 0.33
C ALA A 402 -4.44 -22.87 0.20
N PHE A 403 -4.79 -24.04 -0.33
CA PHE A 403 -6.17 -24.55 -0.29
C PHE A 403 -6.66 -24.64 1.17
N GLY A 404 -7.89 -24.18 1.43
CA GLY A 404 -8.51 -24.26 2.76
C GLY A 404 -7.90 -23.38 3.85
N VAL A 405 -7.11 -22.36 3.51
CA VAL A 405 -6.54 -21.42 4.52
C VAL A 405 -7.55 -20.42 5.08
N VAL A 406 -8.68 -20.27 4.40
CA VAL A 406 -9.85 -19.50 4.84
C VAL A 406 -10.96 -20.48 5.17
N ASP A 407 -11.46 -20.43 6.40
CA ASP A 407 -12.69 -21.13 6.81
C ASP A 407 -13.90 -20.43 6.17
N VAL A 408 -14.39 -20.93 5.04
CA VAL A 408 -15.55 -20.34 4.34
C VAL A 408 -16.85 -20.74 5.05
N VAL A 409 -17.08 -20.15 6.22
CA VAL A 409 -18.29 -20.34 7.01
C VAL A 409 -19.44 -19.60 6.31
N VAL A 410 -20.33 -20.37 5.68
CA VAL A 410 -21.57 -19.85 5.08
C VAL A 410 -22.51 -19.37 6.20
N ARG A 411 -22.35 -18.10 6.59
CA ARG A 411 -23.37 -17.34 7.29
C ARG A 411 -24.29 -16.72 6.23
N GLU A 412 -25.59 -16.80 6.43
CA GLU A 412 -26.59 -16.10 5.61
C GLU A 412 -26.49 -14.58 5.85
N LEU A 413 -25.54 -13.94 5.16
CA LEU A 413 -25.30 -12.52 5.25
C LEU A 413 -26.33 -11.76 4.41
N PHE A 414 -27.24 -11.08 5.13
CA PHE A 414 -28.26 -10.15 4.65
C PHE A 414 -29.50 -10.78 3.99
N GLY A 415 -30.44 -11.25 4.84
CA GLY A 415 -31.83 -11.37 4.45
C GLY A 415 -32.47 -10.00 4.28
N GLY A 416 -32.54 -9.49 3.05
CA GLY A 416 -33.20 -8.21 2.72
C GLY A 416 -32.98 -7.78 1.28
N ALA A 417 -34.07 -7.64 0.51
CA ALA A 417 -34.12 -7.14 -0.86
C ALA A 417 -33.20 -7.83 -1.89
N SER A 418 -33.70 -8.91 -2.51
CA SER A 418 -33.22 -9.30 -3.85
C SER A 418 -33.65 -8.22 -4.85
N ALA A 419 -32.69 -7.44 -5.35
CA ALA A 419 -32.88 -6.62 -6.53
C ALA A 419 -32.63 -7.50 -7.77
N ALA A 420 -33.70 -8.05 -8.34
CA ALA A 420 -33.61 -8.91 -9.53
C ALA A 420 -33.29 -8.06 -10.77
N CYS A 421 -32.01 -8.03 -11.16
CA CYS A 421 -31.60 -7.51 -12.47
C CYS A 421 -32.05 -8.47 -13.58
N THR A 422 -33.27 -8.33 -14.07
CA THR A 422 -33.72 -8.96 -15.32
C THR A 422 -32.96 -8.36 -16.50
N TYR A 423 -31.87 -9.02 -16.90
CA TYR A 423 -31.28 -8.83 -18.21
C TYR A 423 -32.29 -9.32 -19.26
N ALA A 424 -32.72 -8.43 -20.16
CA ALA A 424 -33.51 -8.80 -21.31
C ALA A 424 -32.59 -9.43 -22.36
N THR A 425 -32.57 -10.76 -22.42
CA THR A 425 -31.93 -11.51 -23.51
C THR A 425 -32.79 -11.38 -24.76
N GLY A 426 -32.38 -10.54 -25.69
CA GLY A 426 -32.91 -10.58 -27.06
C GLY A 426 -32.29 -11.77 -27.79
N GLU A 427 -33.09 -12.79 -28.08
CA GLU A 427 -32.70 -13.87 -28.97
C GLU A 427 -32.96 -13.42 -30.42
N GLU A 428 -31.89 -13.30 -31.22
CA GLU A 428 -31.98 -13.11 -32.66
C GLU A 428 -32.09 -14.48 -33.35
N ASP A 429 -33.32 -15.00 -33.47
CA ASP A 429 -33.61 -16.08 -34.40
C ASP A 429 -34.02 -15.51 -35.76
N ALA A 430 -33.40 -16.02 -36.83
CA ALA A 430 -33.65 -15.60 -38.20
C ALA A 430 -34.39 -16.71 -38.97
N GLU A 431 -35.60 -16.40 -39.44
CA GLU A 431 -36.26 -17.15 -40.52
C GLU A 431 -36.61 -16.21 -41.68
N ASP A 432 -36.62 -16.77 -42.89
CA ASP A 432 -36.72 -16.06 -44.17
C ASP A 432 -37.87 -16.63 -45.01
N GLU A 433 -38.29 -15.85 -46.01
CA GLU A 433 -39.29 -16.14 -47.05
C GLU A 433 -40.82 -16.23 -46.75
N ASN A 434 -41.59 -15.84 -47.78
CA ASN A 434 -42.94 -16.32 -48.16
C ASN A 434 -44.21 -15.95 -47.36
N GLY A 435 -44.59 -14.67 -47.44
CA GLY A 435 -45.72 -14.23 -48.29
C GLY A 435 -47.19 -14.49 -47.89
N GLY A 436 -48.07 -13.51 -48.19
CA GLY A 436 -49.52 -13.64 -48.13
C GLY A 436 -50.25 -12.29 -48.10
N ASP A 437 -51.30 -12.12 -48.92
CA ASP A 437 -52.11 -10.89 -48.98
C ASP A 437 -53.14 -10.81 -47.84
N GLY A 438 -53.50 -9.59 -47.40
CA GLY A 438 -54.60 -9.37 -46.45
C GLY A 438 -54.85 -7.90 -46.09
N GLU A 439 -55.97 -7.34 -46.55
CA GLU A 439 -56.49 -6.03 -46.10
C GLU A 439 -57.26 -6.13 -44.76
N LEU A 440 -57.59 -4.96 -44.18
CA LEU A 440 -58.29 -4.65 -42.91
C LEU A 440 -57.34 -4.22 -41.77
N GLY A 441 -57.59 -3.15 -41.00
CA GLY A 441 -58.63 -2.12 -41.09
C GLY A 441 -58.80 -1.33 -39.77
N ALA A 442 -59.37 -0.11 -39.84
CA ALA A 442 -59.80 0.75 -38.71
C ALA A 442 -58.73 1.40 -37.78
N GLU A 443 -58.38 2.65 -38.11
CA GLU A 443 -58.59 3.89 -37.32
C GLU A 443 -58.61 3.95 -35.76
N ILE A 444 -58.21 5.15 -35.25
CA ILE A 444 -58.71 5.87 -34.04
C ILE A 444 -58.21 5.35 -32.67
N GLN A 445 -57.75 6.18 -31.69
CA GLN A 445 -57.64 7.65 -31.58
C GLN A 445 -56.49 8.09 -30.63
N LEU A 446 -56.09 9.37 -30.68
CA LEU A 446 -55.37 10.03 -29.57
C LEU A 446 -56.34 10.41 -28.45
N GLN A 447 -55.84 10.46 -27.21
CA GLN A 447 -56.23 11.56 -26.31
C GLN A 447 -55.08 12.00 -25.40
N ILE A 448 -54.71 13.28 -25.50
CA ILE A 448 -53.90 14.03 -24.54
C ILE A 448 -54.85 14.98 -23.82
N LEU A 449 -54.69 15.16 -22.51
CA LEU A 449 -55.33 16.23 -21.75
C LEU A 449 -54.34 16.84 -20.76
N ASP A 450 -53.94 18.08 -21.03
CA ASP A 450 -53.28 18.95 -20.06
C ASP A 450 -54.30 19.53 -19.07
N HIS A 451 -53.83 19.94 -17.88
CA HIS A 451 -54.37 21.14 -17.24
C HIS A 451 -53.37 21.80 -16.28
N GLU A 452 -53.25 23.12 -16.38
CA GLU A 452 -52.48 23.96 -15.44
C GLU A 452 -53.35 24.42 -14.24
N GLY A 453 -52.72 24.84 -13.13
CA GLY A 453 -53.29 25.87 -12.25
C GLY A 453 -53.01 25.80 -10.72
N GLY A 454 -52.27 26.79 -10.20
CA GLY A 454 -52.73 27.62 -9.06
C GLY A 454 -52.43 27.25 -7.60
N GLU A 455 -51.42 27.93 -7.03
CA GLU A 455 -51.35 28.63 -5.71
C GLU A 455 -51.81 27.99 -4.36
N ASP A 456 -50.91 28.14 -3.37
CA ASP A 456 -51.03 28.29 -1.91
C ASP A 456 -52.33 27.97 -1.14
N ALA A 457 -52.21 27.06 -0.14
CA ALA A 457 -52.97 27.11 1.12
C ALA A 457 -52.28 26.35 2.27
N GLU A 458 -52.36 26.87 3.51
CA GLU A 458 -52.06 26.12 4.73
C GLU A 458 -53.29 25.36 5.25
N GLY A 459 -53.09 24.21 5.93
CA GLY A 459 -53.92 23.86 7.09
C GLY A 459 -54.74 22.56 7.08
N LEU A 460 -54.56 21.80 8.17
CA LEU A 460 -55.58 21.03 8.92
C LEU A 460 -56.33 19.83 8.27
N VAL A 461 -55.72 18.64 8.46
CA VAL A 461 -56.22 17.54 9.33
C VAL A 461 -57.72 17.19 9.31
N SER A 462 -58.02 15.89 9.11
CA SER A 462 -59.13 15.20 9.79
C SER A 462 -58.67 13.85 10.37
N TYR A 463 -59.45 13.25 11.29
CA TYR A 463 -59.01 12.19 12.21
C TYR A 463 -60.09 11.11 12.45
N ALA A 464 -59.65 9.89 12.72
CA ALA A 464 -60.28 8.89 13.60
C ALA A 464 -59.11 8.03 14.17
N GLY A 465 -59.03 7.63 15.44
CA GLY A 465 -60.06 7.43 16.48
C GLY A 465 -60.22 5.91 16.69
N ASP A 466 -59.92 5.27 17.82
CA ASP A 466 -59.58 5.71 19.20
C ASP A 466 -58.44 4.81 19.80
N GLY A 467 -57.82 5.06 20.95
CA GLY A 467 -57.86 6.24 21.84
C GLY A 467 -57.33 5.98 23.27
N GLY A 468 -56.43 6.85 23.76
CA GLY A 468 -56.20 7.15 25.20
C GLY A 468 -55.28 6.22 26.03
N VAL A 469 -54.69 6.64 27.16
CA VAL A 469 -54.51 7.98 27.77
C VAL A 469 -53.22 7.98 28.61
N GLY A 470 -52.42 9.05 28.61
CA GLY A 470 -51.33 9.25 29.59
C GLY A 470 -50.33 10.33 29.17
N ILE A 471 -50.26 11.44 29.91
CA ILE A 471 -49.46 12.64 29.56
C ILE A 471 -48.64 13.07 30.78
N GLU A 472 -47.33 13.30 30.60
CA GLU A 472 -46.70 14.57 31.02
C GLU A 472 -45.30 14.78 30.42
N ARG A 473 -44.95 16.06 30.18
CA ARG A 473 -43.62 16.51 29.77
C ARG A 473 -43.45 17.96 30.21
N ILE A 474 -42.52 18.23 31.13
CA ILE A 474 -42.28 19.58 31.68
C ILE A 474 -40.85 20.03 31.32
N ASN A 475 -40.72 21.27 30.84
CA ASN A 475 -39.43 21.90 30.59
C ASN A 475 -38.92 22.60 31.86
N GLY A 476 -37.61 22.54 32.11
CA GLY A 476 -36.97 23.28 33.20
C GLY A 476 -35.47 23.49 32.96
N ASN A 477 -35.05 24.74 32.88
CA ASN A 477 -33.63 25.14 32.97
C ASN A 477 -33.26 25.32 34.45
N LEU A 478 -32.13 24.76 34.91
CA LEU A 478 -31.19 25.37 35.87
C LEU A 478 -30.09 24.39 36.33
N GLY A 479 -28.92 24.94 36.71
CA GLY A 479 -28.29 24.58 37.99
C GLY A 479 -27.32 23.38 38.06
N VAL A 480 -26.06 23.64 37.69
CA VAL A 480 -24.79 23.22 38.33
C VAL A 480 -24.78 22.11 39.41
N ASP A 481 -23.80 21.20 39.25
CA ASP A 481 -22.87 20.63 40.25
C ASP A 481 -22.96 19.17 40.76
N THR A 482 -21.75 18.61 40.99
CA THR A 482 -21.33 17.42 41.76
C THR A 482 -22.22 16.17 41.89
N GLY A 483 -21.65 14.97 41.64
CA GLY A 483 -22.31 13.71 42.02
C GLY A 483 -21.63 12.40 41.61
N THR A 484 -20.42 12.10 42.11
CA THR A 484 -19.88 10.72 42.03
C THR A 484 -20.60 9.79 43.00
N LEU A 485 -21.08 8.63 42.53
CA LEU A 485 -21.21 7.46 43.39
C LEU A 485 -21.17 6.16 42.59
N SER A 486 -20.30 5.24 43.02
CA SER A 486 -20.23 3.87 42.53
C SER A 486 -21.07 2.95 43.41
N THR A 487 -21.94 2.13 42.82
CA THR A 487 -22.35 0.86 43.41
C THR A 487 -22.42 -0.20 42.31
N GLY A 488 -21.79 -1.33 42.55
CA GLY A 488 -22.13 -2.60 41.94
C GLY A 488 -22.22 -3.64 43.05
N VAL A 489 -22.99 -4.71 42.85
CA VAL A 489 -22.84 -5.96 43.61
C VAL A 489 -23.57 -7.10 42.88
N LEU A 490 -22.83 -8.21 42.74
CA LEU A 490 -23.23 -9.62 42.56
C LEU A 490 -24.43 -9.99 41.66
N GLY A 491 -24.13 -10.85 40.68
CA GLY A 491 -25.04 -11.76 40.01
C GLY A 491 -24.25 -12.99 39.52
N LEU A 492 -23.98 -13.94 40.43
CA LEU A 492 -23.35 -15.22 40.10
C LEU A 492 -24.43 -16.20 39.64
N GLU A 493 -24.16 -16.95 38.57
CA GLU A 493 -24.77 -18.26 38.37
C GLU A 493 -23.74 -19.22 37.77
N VAL A 494 -23.83 -20.49 38.17
CA VAL A 494 -22.83 -21.54 37.89
C VAL A 494 -23.57 -22.78 37.42
N CYS A 495 -23.12 -23.37 36.31
CA CYS A 495 -23.50 -24.72 35.90
C CYS A 495 -22.24 -25.55 35.65
N ARG A 496 -22.20 -26.74 36.25
CA ARG A 496 -21.17 -27.78 36.11
C ARG A 496 -21.83 -29.13 36.50
N GLU A 497 -21.07 -30.23 36.36
CA GLU A 497 -21.53 -31.63 36.47
C GLU A 497 -22.22 -32.15 35.19
N ALA A 498 -21.99 -33.37 34.66
CA ALA A 498 -21.74 -34.71 35.25
C ALA A 498 -21.39 -35.75 34.15
N THR A 499 -20.08 -35.95 33.89
CA THR A 499 -19.29 -37.20 33.69
C THR A 499 -19.96 -38.53 33.27
N LEU A 500 -19.30 -39.25 32.32
CA LEU A 500 -18.98 -40.71 32.21
C LEU A 500 -18.42 -40.90 30.77
N LEU A 501 -17.26 -41.50 30.42
CA LEU A 501 -16.41 -42.65 30.83
C LEU A 501 -16.69 -43.99 30.10
N ASP A 502 -15.58 -44.64 29.73
CA ASP A 502 -15.35 -46.04 29.29
C ASP A 502 -15.98 -46.47 27.92
N ASP A 503 -15.35 -47.32 27.07
CA ASP A 503 -14.06 -48.03 27.17
C ASP A 503 -13.47 -48.48 25.78
N ASP A 504 -12.18 -48.88 25.79
CA ASP A 504 -11.42 -49.78 24.88
C ASP A 504 -11.63 -49.87 23.34
N PHE A 505 -10.52 -49.80 22.56
CA PHE A 505 -9.97 -51.00 21.89
C PHE A 505 -8.47 -50.92 21.46
N VAL A 506 -7.86 -52.09 21.30
CA VAL A 506 -6.41 -52.41 21.24
C VAL A 506 -5.75 -52.17 19.86
N GLY A 507 -4.40 -52.02 19.85
CA GLY A 507 -3.51 -52.00 18.65
C GLY A 507 -3.27 -53.39 18.01
N PRO A 508 -2.05 -53.76 17.52
CA PRO A 508 -0.73 -53.41 18.10
C PRO A 508 0.44 -53.11 17.09
N ASP A 509 1.62 -52.80 17.64
CA ASP A 509 3.00 -53.18 17.21
C ASP A 509 3.52 -52.86 15.77
N ASN A 510 4.80 -52.56 15.51
CA ASN A 510 6.03 -52.26 16.29
C ASN A 510 7.02 -51.54 15.30
N SER A 511 8.18 -50.95 15.61
CA SER A 511 9.03 -50.76 16.81
C SER A 511 9.76 -49.38 16.70
N ASP A 512 10.84 -48.96 17.38
CA ASP A 512 11.88 -49.64 18.20
C ASP A 512 12.65 -48.69 19.18
N THR A 513 13.69 -49.23 19.82
CA THR A 513 14.62 -48.71 20.87
C THR A 513 15.64 -47.63 20.44
N GLU A 514 16.42 -46.90 21.28
CA GLU A 514 16.86 -46.93 22.71
C GLU A 514 16.74 -45.49 23.34
N GLN A 515 16.60 -45.20 24.65
CA GLN A 515 17.44 -45.45 25.86
C GLN A 515 18.87 -44.85 25.79
N GLU A 516 19.47 -44.16 26.79
CA GLU A 516 19.18 -43.79 28.21
C GLU A 516 19.56 -42.29 28.44
N ASN A 517 19.01 -41.44 29.34
CA ASN A 517 18.47 -41.50 30.72
C ASN A 517 19.49 -41.16 31.86
N THR A 518 19.32 -40.01 32.54
CA THR A 518 19.68 -39.83 33.98
C THR A 518 19.07 -38.58 34.65
N ASN A 519 18.63 -38.77 35.91
CA ASN A 519 17.99 -37.79 36.82
C ASN A 519 18.99 -36.73 37.37
N ALA A 520 18.63 -35.51 37.83
CA ALA A 520 17.45 -34.89 38.45
C ALA A 520 17.37 -34.94 40.01
N GLN A 521 17.41 -33.76 40.65
CA GLN A 521 17.02 -33.42 42.05
C GLN A 521 16.63 -31.91 42.08
N LEU A 522 15.49 -31.47 42.67
CA LEU A 522 15.20 -31.19 44.10
C LEU A 522 16.05 -30.03 44.69
N GLU A 523 15.54 -29.07 45.50
CA GLU A 523 14.18 -28.89 46.08
C GLU A 523 13.83 -27.40 46.38
N ARG A 524 12.81 -27.13 47.22
CA ARG A 524 12.16 -25.83 47.48
C ARG A 524 12.81 -25.03 48.62
N TYR A 525 12.62 -23.71 48.63
CA TYR A 525 12.57 -22.90 49.87
C TYR A 525 11.55 -21.76 49.75
N SER A 526 11.13 -21.16 50.88
CA SER A 526 9.92 -20.33 50.98
C SER A 526 10.16 -18.93 51.57
N SER A 527 9.41 -17.95 51.05
CA SER A 527 8.85 -16.74 51.71
C SER A 527 9.61 -15.99 52.81
N GLN A 528 9.86 -14.68 52.60
CA GLN A 528 9.51 -13.63 53.57
C GLN A 528 9.54 -12.22 52.96
N ASP A 529 8.63 -11.35 53.40
CA ASP A 529 8.46 -9.96 52.93
C ASP A 529 9.23 -8.94 53.79
N VAL A 530 9.77 -7.88 53.16
CA VAL A 530 10.02 -6.56 53.80
C VAL A 530 9.90 -5.45 52.74
N ASP A 531 9.24 -4.34 53.08
CA ASP A 531 9.14 -3.12 52.26
C ASP A 531 10.50 -2.43 51.98
N GLY A 532 10.60 -1.70 50.86
CA GLY A 532 11.76 -0.85 50.58
C GLY A 532 11.70 0.01 49.31
N PHE A 533 11.40 1.30 49.45
CA PHE A 533 11.53 2.30 48.37
C PHE A 533 13.00 2.57 47.99
N ALA A 534 13.43 2.19 46.77
CA ALA A 534 14.41 2.96 45.96
C ALA A 534 14.61 2.38 44.54
N ARG A 535 14.70 3.25 43.52
CA ARG A 535 15.29 2.90 42.21
C ARG A 535 16.80 3.19 42.23
N PRO A 536 17.61 2.33 41.58
CA PRO A 536 18.71 2.86 40.76
C PRO A 536 18.85 2.16 39.40
N LEU A 537 19.46 2.85 38.43
CA LEU A 537 19.93 2.21 37.18
C LEU A 537 21.20 1.38 37.45
N PRO A 538 21.37 0.20 36.84
CA PRO A 538 22.66 -0.48 36.77
C PRO A 538 23.49 0.03 35.57
N LEU A 539 24.72 0.47 35.82
CA LEU A 539 25.73 0.68 34.78
C LEU A 539 27.07 0.07 35.22
N ARG A 540 27.38 -1.09 34.64
CA ARG A 540 28.67 -1.81 34.69
C ARG A 540 28.92 -2.40 33.29
N MET A 541 30.13 -2.66 32.84
CA MET A 541 31.40 -2.80 33.57
C MET A 541 32.61 -2.36 32.71
N ARG A 542 33.70 -1.92 33.33
CA ARG A 542 35.03 -1.79 32.69
C ARG A 542 36.13 -2.18 33.68
N LEU A 543 37.04 -3.05 33.23
CA LEU A 543 38.39 -3.30 33.77
C LEU A 543 39.28 -3.71 32.57
N ALA A 544 40.58 -3.45 32.53
CA ALA A 544 41.40 -2.46 33.24
C ALA A 544 42.72 -2.22 32.46
N GLN A 545 43.35 -1.04 32.69
CA GLN A 545 44.78 -0.67 32.77
C GLN A 545 45.89 -1.54 32.08
N THR A 546 47.07 -1.03 31.67
CA THR A 546 47.88 0.07 32.23
C THR A 546 48.92 0.63 31.23
N LEU A 547 49.48 1.82 31.56
CA LEU A 547 50.81 2.41 31.23
C LEU A 547 50.85 3.51 30.14
N PHE A 548 51.59 4.64 30.29
CA PHE A 548 52.09 5.36 31.49
C PHE A 548 52.59 6.79 31.11
N LEU A 549 52.20 7.83 31.86
CA LEU A 549 52.81 9.20 31.89
C LEU A 549 52.84 10.01 30.55
N GLN A 550 53.16 11.32 30.47
CA GLN A 550 53.65 12.30 31.46
C GLN A 550 53.21 13.76 31.12
N HIS A 551 52.82 14.56 32.14
CA HIS A 551 52.81 16.05 32.16
C HIS A 551 51.94 16.85 31.14
N ARG A 552 51.48 18.10 31.38
CA ARG A 552 51.59 19.03 32.53
C ARG A 552 50.34 19.98 32.62
N LYS A 553 50.03 20.36 33.86
CA LYS A 553 49.00 21.24 34.50
C LYS A 553 48.45 22.53 33.79
N PRO A 554 47.39 23.20 34.36
CA PRO A 554 46.39 23.98 33.62
C PRO A 554 46.40 25.51 33.85
N ILE A 555 45.43 26.22 33.25
CA ILE A 555 44.99 27.59 33.61
C ILE A 555 43.47 27.59 33.78
N ALA A 556 42.95 28.44 34.69
CA ALA A 556 41.53 28.50 35.10
C ALA A 556 40.77 29.72 34.54
N ILE A 557 39.45 29.75 34.77
CA ILE A 557 38.53 30.80 34.31
C ILE A 557 37.88 31.50 35.51
N VAL A 558 37.94 32.83 35.57
CA VAL A 558 37.04 33.73 36.31
C VAL A 558 37.00 35.11 35.58
N PRO A 559 35.93 35.93 35.75
CA PRO A 559 35.41 36.73 34.62
C PRO A 559 35.46 38.25 34.83
N ASN A 560 35.00 39.02 33.82
CA ASN A 560 34.42 40.34 34.04
C ASN A 560 33.31 40.67 33.01
N ALA A 561 32.60 41.80 33.16
CA ALA A 561 31.17 41.89 32.87
C ALA A 561 30.72 42.87 31.76
N MET A 562 29.44 42.69 31.37
CA MET A 562 28.52 43.64 30.70
C MET A 562 28.90 44.27 29.35
N ASN A 563 28.19 43.85 28.29
CA ASN A 563 27.03 44.63 27.81
C ASN A 563 26.06 43.80 26.93
N LYS A 564 24.87 44.36 26.67
CA LYS A 564 23.72 43.77 25.94
C LYS A 564 23.24 44.75 24.84
N PRO A 565 22.30 44.39 23.93
CA PRO A 565 21.81 43.06 23.54
C PRO A 565 21.76 42.84 21.99
N THR A 566 21.73 41.59 21.52
CA THR A 566 21.04 41.25 20.24
C THR A 566 20.55 39.80 20.23
N VAL A 567 19.52 39.53 19.41
CA VAL A 567 18.76 38.27 19.30
C VAL A 567 19.63 37.07 18.92
N ALA A 568 19.41 35.92 19.56
CA ALA A 568 19.97 34.63 19.16
C ALA A 568 18.88 33.54 19.06
N ARG A 569 18.87 32.81 17.93
CA ARG A 569 18.08 31.57 17.77
C ARG A 569 18.80 30.41 18.47
N SER A 570 18.07 29.55 19.17
CA SER A 570 18.59 28.28 19.64
C SER A 570 18.64 27.25 18.50
N LEU A 571 19.81 26.66 18.28
CA LEU A 571 20.01 25.48 17.44
C LEU A 571 20.56 24.34 18.31
N GLY A 572 19.90 23.20 18.31
CA GLY A 572 20.39 21.99 18.97
C GLY A 572 21.65 21.43 18.29
N PRO A 573 22.53 20.72 19.02
CA PRO A 573 23.84 20.31 18.50
C PRO A 573 23.74 19.17 17.48
N ARG A 574 24.40 19.35 16.32
CA ARG A 574 24.76 18.23 15.43
C ARG A 574 26.08 17.62 15.89
N LEU A 575 26.06 16.35 16.29
CA LEU A 575 27.28 15.54 16.39
C LEU A 575 27.68 15.05 14.99
N ALA A 576 28.76 15.61 14.46
CA ALA A 576 29.40 15.13 13.23
C ALA A 576 30.77 14.53 13.59
N GLY A 577 30.91 13.22 13.42
CA GLY A 577 32.18 12.52 13.63
C GLY A 577 33.15 12.85 12.50
N VAL A 578 34.33 13.37 12.84
CA VAL A 578 35.41 13.64 11.87
C VAL A 578 36.43 12.50 11.93
N ILE A 579 36.54 11.72 10.86
CA ILE A 579 37.65 10.80 10.67
C ILE A 579 38.84 11.61 10.14
N ALA A 580 39.91 11.70 10.93
CA ALA A 580 41.15 12.35 10.52
C ALA A 580 42.20 11.30 10.15
N VAL A 581 42.56 11.23 8.86
CA VAL A 581 43.70 10.45 8.38
C VAL A 581 44.94 11.36 8.41
N MET A 582 46.03 10.93 9.05
CA MET A 582 47.32 11.59 8.93
C MET A 582 48.20 10.86 7.92
N ASP A 583 48.52 11.52 6.81
CA ASP A 583 49.66 11.18 5.97
C ASP A 583 50.95 11.43 6.77
N ARG A 584 51.87 10.46 6.74
CA ARG A 584 53.07 10.41 7.55
C ARG A 584 54.36 10.60 6.74
N GLU A 585 54.36 11.46 5.72
CA GLU A 585 55.64 11.88 5.11
C GLU A 585 55.79 13.37 4.75
N LYS A 586 54.71 14.16 4.59
CA LYS A 586 54.82 15.59 4.21
C LYS A 586 53.98 16.49 5.13
N GLY A 587 54.67 17.22 6.02
CA GLY A 587 54.07 18.04 7.08
C GLY A 587 53.29 19.27 6.63
N ARG A 588 52.10 19.08 6.03
CA ARG A 588 51.13 20.15 5.75
C ARG A 588 49.73 19.70 6.14
N LYS A 589 49.02 20.51 6.95
CA LYS A 589 47.59 20.29 7.23
C LYS A 589 46.78 20.60 5.97
N ILE A 590 46.11 19.59 5.39
CA ILE A 590 45.09 19.81 4.37
C ILE A 590 43.75 20.00 5.07
N GLN A 591 43.15 21.19 4.93
CA GLN A 591 41.81 21.49 5.45
C GLN A 591 40.81 21.45 4.30
N LEU A 592 40.16 20.30 4.11
CA LEU A 592 39.10 20.15 3.10
C LEU A 592 37.85 20.95 3.53
N ARG A 593 37.70 22.15 2.94
CA ARG A 593 36.38 22.78 2.80
C ARG A 593 35.69 22.22 1.56
N SER A 594 34.40 21.92 1.68
CA SER A 594 33.56 21.51 0.56
C SER A 594 33.25 22.70 -0.35
N ASP A 595 34.02 22.85 -1.44
CA ASP A 595 33.76 23.86 -2.48
C ASP A 595 33.78 23.21 -3.87
N TRP A 596 32.61 23.13 -4.50
CA TRP A 596 32.35 22.38 -5.75
C TRP A 596 32.98 23.02 -7.00
N ARG A 597 33.71 24.13 -6.86
CA ARG A 597 34.24 24.91 -8.00
C ARG A 597 35.56 24.39 -8.59
N TRP A 598 36.28 23.49 -7.91
CA TRP A 598 37.55 22.94 -8.41
C TRP A 598 37.35 21.89 -9.51
N LEU A 599 36.44 20.92 -9.29
CA LEU A 599 36.18 19.80 -10.20
C LEU A 599 35.69 20.21 -11.61
N ARG A 600 35.17 21.44 -11.79
CA ARG A 600 34.64 21.92 -13.08
C ARG A 600 35.67 22.54 -14.03
N ARG A 601 36.96 22.64 -13.67
CA ARG A 601 37.99 23.28 -14.52
C ARG A 601 38.95 22.35 -15.26
N ASN A 602 39.12 21.09 -14.83
CA ASN A 602 40.14 20.18 -15.39
C ASN A 602 39.59 19.12 -16.36
N ALA A 603 38.44 19.37 -17.00
CA ALA A 603 37.74 18.40 -17.86
C ALA A 603 37.50 18.93 -19.29
N ARG A 604 38.55 19.43 -19.96
CA ARG A 604 38.53 19.74 -21.41
C ARG A 604 39.93 19.57 -22.04
N GLY A 605 39.98 18.78 -23.13
CA GLY A 605 41.17 18.55 -23.96
C GLY A 605 42.08 17.43 -23.45
N HIS A 606 42.73 16.64 -24.31
CA HIS A 606 42.64 16.51 -25.79
C HIS A 606 43.00 15.05 -26.17
N CYS A 607 42.81 14.65 -27.43
CA CYS A 607 43.31 13.37 -27.93
C CYS A 607 44.81 13.47 -28.27
N ASP A 608 45.60 12.42 -28.02
CA ASP A 608 46.27 11.62 -29.07
C ASP A 608 47.29 10.60 -28.49
N GLU A 609 47.62 9.63 -29.35
CA GLU A 609 48.63 8.55 -29.37
C GLU A 609 49.55 8.22 -28.15
N ASP A 610 49.44 6.94 -27.76
CA ASP A 610 50.51 5.93 -27.50
C ASP A 610 51.54 6.01 -26.34
N VAL A 611 52.13 4.83 -26.07
CA VAL A 611 53.33 4.49 -25.25
C VAL A 611 53.15 4.04 -23.78
N GLY A 612 53.64 2.82 -23.49
CA GLY A 612 54.47 2.57 -22.30
C GLY A 612 53.99 1.52 -21.27
N LEU A 613 54.68 0.38 -21.19
CA LEU A 613 54.61 -0.55 -20.06
C LEU A 613 55.30 0.02 -18.80
N GLY A 614 54.70 -0.14 -17.62
CA GLY A 614 55.30 0.31 -16.35
C GLY A 614 54.67 -0.31 -15.10
N SER A 615 55.16 -1.47 -14.66
CA SER A 615 54.62 -2.18 -13.50
C SER A 615 55.16 -1.70 -12.15
N ARG A 616 54.30 -1.59 -11.13
CA ARG A 616 54.64 -1.82 -9.71
C ARG A 616 53.38 -2.12 -8.88
N HIS A 617 53.46 -3.10 -7.99
CA HIS A 617 52.35 -3.46 -7.10
C HIS A 617 52.32 -2.56 -5.86
N GLY A 618 51.11 -2.27 -5.38
CA GLY A 618 50.85 -1.67 -4.07
C GLY A 618 49.46 -2.10 -3.60
N PHE A 619 49.40 -3.13 -2.75
CA PHE A 619 48.12 -3.60 -2.20
C PHE A 619 47.58 -2.60 -1.18
N LEU A 620 46.38 -2.07 -1.46
CA LEU A 620 45.60 -1.30 -0.49
C LEU A 620 44.23 -1.96 -0.36
N MET A 621 43.90 -2.50 0.82
CA MET A 621 42.57 -3.06 1.05
C MET A 621 41.55 -1.92 1.19
N ILE A 622 40.64 -1.84 0.23
CA ILE A 622 39.46 -0.96 0.24
C ILE A 622 38.25 -1.82 0.64
N PRO A 623 37.33 -1.34 1.50
CA PRO A 623 36.12 -2.09 1.83
C PRO A 623 35.29 -2.42 0.59
N ALA A 624 34.85 -3.68 0.47
CA ALA A 624 34.16 -4.20 -0.69
C ALA A 624 32.70 -3.69 -0.80
N MET A 625 32.54 -2.45 -1.26
CA MET A 625 31.24 -1.85 -1.59
C MET A 625 31.30 -0.80 -2.72
N ALA A 626 32.45 -0.66 -3.40
CA ALA A 626 32.69 0.46 -4.34
C ALA A 626 33.56 0.10 -5.58
N VAL A 627 33.52 -1.14 -6.08
CA VAL A 627 34.26 -1.54 -7.30
C VAL A 627 33.47 -2.51 -8.20
N THR A 628 32.33 -2.04 -8.77
CA THR A 628 31.67 -2.75 -9.89
C THR A 628 31.01 -1.80 -10.90
N MET A 629 31.72 -0.75 -11.32
CA MET A 629 31.37 0.05 -12.51
C MET A 629 32.64 0.36 -13.30
N CYS A 630 33.12 -0.61 -14.08
CA CYS A 630 34.09 -0.42 -15.17
C CYS A 630 34.34 -1.70 -16.00
N ARG A 631 33.29 -2.23 -16.64
CA ARG A 631 33.36 -2.91 -17.94
C ARG A 631 31.96 -3.09 -18.52
#